data_AF-A0A2E5T1Q2-F1
#
_entry.id   AF-A0A2E5T1Q2-F1
#
_cell.length_a   1.000
_cell.length_b   1.000
_cell.length_c   1.000
_cell.angle_alpha   90.00
_cell.angle_beta   90.00
_cell.angle_gamma   90.00
#
_symmetry.space_group_name_H-M   'P 1'
#
loop_
_entity.id
_entity.type
_entity.pdbx_description
1 polymer ?
#
loop_
_entity_poly.entity_id
_entity_poly.type
_entity_poly.pdbx_seq_one_letter_code
_entity_poly.pdbx_strand_id
1 'polypeptide(L)'
;MPELTTYHHLGDKLKDLDAEIFPVLIENIVEPSNEEEEKIHAYFQKSFNAPMPEFWALLGKESLEMLEGYFLLRKETMKREEEGGFTPKIIKELNAVAIDTLLHNDWGGTAHLRAALVNGATIEQVREIEGLVIMEAGMVAYKMSGVAFVKSAAAYLEQLPLIE
;
A
#
# COMPACT_ATOMS: atom_id res chain seq x y z
N MET A 1 11.14 17.17 16.43
CA MET A 1 10.56 16.04 15.68
C MET A 1 11.71 15.14 15.33
N PRO A 2 11.68 13.85 15.66
CA PRO A 2 12.73 12.92 15.22
C PRO A 2 12.86 13.04 13.70
N GLU A 3 14.08 13.00 13.18
CA GLU A 3 14.32 13.02 11.74
C GLU A 3 13.44 11.96 11.07
N LEU A 4 12.65 12.38 10.08
CA LEU A 4 11.78 11.52 9.29
C LEU A 4 12.65 10.64 8.40
N THR A 5 13.38 9.69 8.98
CA THR A 5 14.12 8.66 8.24
C THR A 5 13.10 7.69 7.64
N THR A 6 12.82 7.87 6.36
CA THR A 6 11.91 7.00 5.61
C THR A 6 12.51 5.60 5.39
N TYR A 7 11.71 4.55 5.55
CA TYR A 7 12.14 3.14 5.47
C TYR A 7 12.06 2.53 4.06
N HIS A 8 11.73 3.33 3.04
CA HIS A 8 11.53 2.83 1.66
C HIS A 8 12.76 2.17 1.01
N HIS A 9 13.94 2.40 1.58
CA HIS A 9 15.20 1.79 1.14
C HIS A 9 15.41 0.37 1.70
N LEU A 10 14.62 -0.07 2.69
CA LEU A 10 14.81 -1.38 3.33
C LEU A 10 14.44 -2.57 2.43
N GLY A 11 13.64 -2.35 1.38
CA GLY A 11 13.41 -3.32 0.30
C GLY A 11 13.15 -4.75 0.78
N ASP A 12 14.11 -5.64 0.48
CA ASP A 12 14.05 -7.08 0.82
C ASP A 12 13.99 -7.37 2.32
N LYS A 13 14.52 -6.48 3.16
CA LYS A 13 14.53 -6.68 4.62
C LYS A 13 13.14 -6.61 5.24
N LEU A 14 12.18 -6.04 4.52
CA LEU A 14 10.79 -5.96 4.95
C LEU A 14 9.98 -7.21 4.60
N LYS A 15 10.49 -8.12 3.74
CA LYS A 15 9.71 -9.25 3.22
C LYS A 15 9.09 -10.13 4.30
N ASP A 16 9.89 -10.50 5.31
CA ASP A 16 9.43 -11.39 6.38
C ASP A 16 8.42 -10.67 7.29
N LEU A 17 8.67 -9.40 7.60
CA LEU A 17 7.73 -8.58 8.38
C LEU A 17 6.43 -8.32 7.62
N ASP A 18 6.51 -8.03 6.32
CA ASP A 18 5.36 -7.87 5.43
C ASP A 18 4.55 -9.17 5.38
N ALA A 19 5.20 -10.32 5.28
CA ALA A 19 4.53 -11.62 5.29
C ALA A 19 3.82 -11.92 6.62
N GLU A 20 4.43 -11.54 7.74
CA GLU A 20 3.86 -11.73 9.08
C GLU A 20 2.66 -10.81 9.34
N ILE A 21 2.80 -9.51 9.04
CA ILE A 21 1.84 -8.48 9.43
C ILE A 21 0.79 -8.21 8.35
N PHE A 22 1.15 -8.42 7.08
CA PHE A 22 0.31 -8.14 5.91
C PHE A 22 0.17 -9.37 4.99
N PRO A 23 -0.29 -10.53 5.49
CA PRO A 23 -0.37 -11.76 4.70
C PRO A 23 -1.21 -11.61 3.44
N VAL A 24 -2.25 -10.76 3.45
CA VAL A 24 -3.09 -10.47 2.28
C VAL A 24 -2.30 -9.91 1.08
N LEU A 25 -1.13 -9.29 1.31
CA LEU A 25 -0.27 -8.78 0.23
C LEU A 25 0.55 -9.87 -0.46
N ILE A 26 0.68 -11.04 0.17
CA ILE A 26 1.49 -12.16 -0.33
C ILE A 26 0.66 -13.40 -0.70
N GLU A 27 -0.66 -13.31 -0.56
CA GLU A 27 -1.58 -14.36 -0.98
C GLU A 27 -1.86 -14.30 -2.49
N ASN A 28 -2.01 -15.47 -3.11
CA ASN A 28 -2.38 -15.61 -4.53
C ASN A 28 -1.44 -14.85 -5.49
N ILE A 29 -0.13 -14.88 -5.21
CA ILE A 29 0.88 -14.36 -6.12
C ILE A 29 0.92 -15.24 -7.36
N VAL A 30 0.84 -14.61 -8.53
CA VAL A 30 1.05 -15.29 -9.81
C VAL A 30 2.49 -15.09 -10.22
N GLU A 31 3.18 -16.18 -10.58
CA GLU A 31 4.49 -16.09 -11.22
C GLU A 31 4.28 -15.84 -12.72
N PRO A 32 5.06 -14.93 -13.33
CA PRO A 32 4.99 -14.72 -14.76
C PRO A 32 5.42 -15.99 -15.50
N SER A 33 4.69 -16.36 -16.55
CA SER A 33 4.91 -17.57 -17.34
C SER A 33 5.62 -17.32 -18.66
N ASN A 34 5.76 -16.06 -19.06
CA ASN A 34 6.38 -15.62 -20.31
C ASN A 34 6.97 -14.20 -20.17
N GLU A 35 7.74 -13.78 -21.18
CA GLU A 35 8.48 -12.49 -21.18
C GLU A 35 7.57 -11.25 -21.14
N GLU A 36 6.35 -11.34 -21.66
CA GLU A 36 5.37 -10.23 -21.61
C GLU A 36 4.76 -10.09 -20.22
N GLU A 37 4.43 -11.21 -19.55
CA GLU A 37 4.02 -11.21 -18.15
C GLU A 37 5.14 -10.73 -17.21
N GLU A 38 6.40 -11.08 -17.47
CA GLU A 38 7.54 -10.59 -16.68
C GLU A 38 7.63 -9.06 -16.67
N LYS A 39 7.43 -8.41 -17.84
CA LYS A 39 7.46 -6.95 -17.97
C LYS A 39 6.32 -6.30 -17.16
N ILE A 40 5.15 -6.92 -17.16
CA ILE A 40 3.97 -6.47 -16.42
C ILE A 40 4.20 -6.59 -14.90
N HIS A 41 4.70 -7.73 -14.45
CA HIS A 41 5.00 -7.98 -13.04
C HIS A 41 6.11 -7.05 -12.53
N ALA A 42 7.17 -6.84 -13.32
CA ALA A 42 8.24 -5.91 -12.98
C ALA A 42 7.74 -4.47 -12.85
N TYR A 43 6.84 -4.03 -13.73
CA TYR A 43 6.21 -2.71 -13.61
C TYR A 43 5.39 -2.58 -12.31
N PHE A 44 4.58 -3.58 -11.99
CA PHE A 44 3.76 -3.61 -10.79
C PHE A 44 4.62 -3.60 -9.52
N GLN A 45 5.63 -4.46 -9.46
CA GLN A 45 6.51 -4.59 -8.32
C GLN A 45 7.27 -3.28 -8.07
N LYS A 46 7.70 -2.59 -9.12
CA LYS A 46 8.27 -1.24 -9.00
C LYS A 46 7.27 -0.23 -8.41
N SER A 47 5.99 -0.36 -8.73
CA SER A 47 4.95 0.60 -8.36
C SER A 47 4.43 0.42 -6.93
N PHE A 48 4.28 -0.83 -6.48
CA PHE A 48 3.71 -1.18 -5.19
C PHE A 48 4.72 -1.72 -4.18
N ASN A 49 5.95 -2.01 -4.63
CA ASN A 49 6.97 -2.70 -3.83
C ASN A 49 6.40 -3.99 -3.20
N ALA A 50 5.56 -4.68 -3.95
CA ALA A 50 4.87 -5.91 -3.59
C ALA A 50 4.75 -6.78 -4.84
N PRO A 51 4.71 -8.11 -4.71
CA PRO A 51 4.43 -9.01 -5.83
C PRO A 51 3.02 -8.78 -6.39
N MET A 52 2.82 -9.05 -7.68
CA MET A 52 1.52 -8.88 -8.31
C MET A 52 0.56 -9.99 -7.86
N PRO A 53 -0.60 -9.64 -7.26
CA PRO A 53 -1.62 -10.63 -6.92
C PRO A 53 -2.40 -11.04 -8.18
N GLU A 54 -3.05 -12.21 -8.10
CA GLU A 54 -3.77 -12.84 -9.21
C GLU A 54 -4.74 -11.91 -9.95
N PHE A 55 -5.49 -11.08 -9.23
CA PHE A 55 -6.49 -10.20 -9.87
C PHE A 55 -5.87 -9.11 -10.75
N TRP A 56 -4.67 -8.63 -10.42
CA TRP A 56 -3.91 -7.71 -11.29
C TRP A 56 -3.27 -8.44 -12.46
N ALA A 57 -2.75 -9.66 -12.22
CA ALA A 57 -2.21 -10.50 -13.28
C ALA A 57 -3.28 -10.84 -14.32
N LEU A 58 -4.51 -11.12 -13.88
CA LEU A 58 -5.65 -11.33 -14.76
C LEU A 58 -5.94 -10.10 -15.62
N LEU A 59 -5.91 -8.88 -15.05
CA LEU A 59 -6.13 -7.68 -15.85
C LEU A 59 -5.06 -7.50 -16.93
N GLY A 60 -3.78 -7.74 -16.60
CA GLY A 60 -2.69 -7.67 -17.57
C GLY A 60 -2.82 -8.70 -18.69
N LYS A 61 -3.24 -9.91 -18.34
CA LYS A 61 -3.50 -11.00 -19.29
C LYS A 61 -4.67 -10.69 -20.24
N GLU A 62 -5.78 -10.19 -19.70
CA GLU A 62 -7.00 -9.94 -20.48
C GLU A 62 -6.94 -8.60 -21.24
N SER A 63 -6.22 -7.60 -20.71
CA SER A 63 -6.05 -6.29 -21.34
C SER A 63 -4.82 -5.54 -20.79
N LEU A 64 -3.68 -5.73 -21.45
CA LEU A 64 -2.45 -5.01 -21.14
C LEU A 64 -2.63 -3.49 -21.20
N GLU A 65 -3.33 -2.99 -22.23
CA GLU A 65 -3.56 -1.56 -22.42
C GLU A 65 -4.34 -0.92 -21.25
N MET A 66 -5.33 -1.64 -20.69
CA MET A 66 -6.06 -1.17 -19.51
C MET A 66 -5.14 -1.13 -18.28
N LEU A 67 -4.30 -2.15 -18.12
CA LEU A 67 -3.35 -2.20 -17.01
C LEU A 67 -2.31 -1.08 -17.10
N GLU A 68 -1.73 -0.87 -18.29
CA GLU A 68 -0.79 0.22 -18.56
C GLU A 68 -1.43 1.59 -18.34
N GLY A 69 -2.66 1.79 -18.82
CA GLY A 69 -3.41 3.03 -18.63
C GLY A 69 -3.68 3.33 -17.16
N TYR A 70 -4.11 2.34 -16.38
CA TYR A 70 -4.28 2.49 -14.93
C TYR A 70 -2.97 2.90 -14.26
N PHE A 71 -1.88 2.28 -14.65
CA PHE A 71 -0.60 2.53 -14.05
C PHE A 71 0.04 3.85 -14.45
N LEU A 72 -0.23 4.34 -15.65
CA LEU A 72 0.09 5.70 -16.06
C LEU A 72 -0.65 6.72 -15.18
N LEU A 73 -1.95 6.53 -14.94
CA LEU A 73 -2.72 7.35 -14.02
C LEU A 73 -2.10 7.33 -12.61
N ARG A 74 -1.87 6.13 -12.06
CA ARG A 74 -1.28 5.97 -10.72
C ARG A 74 0.08 6.65 -10.62
N LYS A 75 0.96 6.47 -11.61
CA LYS A 75 2.29 7.08 -11.64
C LYS A 75 2.20 8.60 -11.54
N GLU A 76 1.25 9.23 -12.23
CA GLU A 76 1.04 10.67 -12.16
C GLU A 76 0.47 11.11 -10.80
N THR A 77 -0.56 10.42 -10.32
CA THR A 77 -1.25 10.75 -9.06
C THR A 77 -0.34 10.55 -7.85
N MET A 78 0.48 9.49 -7.85
CA MET A 78 1.22 9.02 -6.68
C MET A 78 2.69 9.45 -6.66
N LYS A 79 3.10 10.38 -7.53
CA LYS A 79 4.44 11.01 -7.54
C LYS A 79 4.84 11.47 -6.14
N ARG A 80 6.09 11.20 -5.78
CA ARG A 80 6.73 11.79 -4.61
C ARG A 80 7.08 13.25 -4.87
N GLU A 81 7.34 14.01 -3.81
CA GLU A 81 7.72 15.41 -3.92
C GLU A 81 8.97 15.61 -4.79
N GLU A 82 9.99 14.77 -4.63
CA GLU A 82 11.23 14.79 -5.43
C GLU A 82 11.01 14.41 -6.91
N GLU A 83 9.88 13.79 -7.24
CA GLU A 83 9.46 13.44 -8.60
C GLU A 83 8.54 14.51 -9.23
N GLY A 84 8.33 15.63 -8.53
CA GLY A 84 7.45 16.72 -8.96
C GLY A 84 6.00 16.60 -8.45
N GLY A 85 5.74 15.77 -7.45
CA GLY A 85 4.46 15.73 -6.74
C GLY A 85 4.28 16.92 -5.78
N PHE A 86 3.05 17.41 -5.64
CA PHE A 86 2.75 18.57 -4.78
C PHE A 86 2.18 18.19 -3.41
N THR A 87 1.43 17.09 -3.33
CA THR A 87 0.90 16.56 -2.07
C THR A 87 1.89 15.53 -1.50
N PRO A 88 2.19 15.56 -0.20
CA PRO A 88 3.12 14.62 0.38
C PRO A 88 2.72 13.17 0.19
N LYS A 89 3.70 12.30 -0.12
CA LYS A 89 3.44 10.87 -0.36
C LYS A 89 2.65 10.22 0.78
N ILE A 90 3.02 10.49 2.04
CA ILE A 90 2.31 9.99 3.22
C ILE A 90 0.82 10.36 3.18
N ILE A 91 0.49 11.62 2.84
CA ILE A 91 -0.90 12.10 2.80
C ILE A 91 -1.68 11.40 1.68
N LYS A 92 -1.07 11.19 0.52
CA LYS A 92 -1.70 10.45 -0.57
C LYS A 92 -2.04 9.02 -0.17
N GLU A 93 -1.09 8.32 0.45
CA GLU A 93 -1.29 6.94 0.89
C GLU A 93 -2.32 6.84 2.02
N LEU A 94 -2.29 7.74 3.02
CA LEU A 94 -3.31 7.77 4.08
C LEU A 94 -4.71 8.04 3.55
N ASN A 95 -4.86 8.98 2.60
CA ASN A 95 -6.14 9.20 1.93
C ASN A 95 -6.64 7.95 1.20
N ALA A 96 -5.73 7.20 0.56
CA ALA A 96 -6.07 5.94 -0.08
C ALA A 96 -6.50 4.88 0.94
N VAL A 97 -5.83 4.78 2.11
CA VAL A 97 -6.27 3.92 3.22
C VAL A 97 -7.71 4.26 3.63
N ALA A 98 -8.04 5.54 3.83
CA ALA A 98 -9.40 5.96 4.17
C ALA A 98 -10.42 5.51 3.10
N ILE A 99 -10.10 5.74 1.81
CA ILE A 99 -10.97 5.33 0.69
C ILE A 99 -11.17 3.82 0.69
N ASP A 100 -10.11 3.04 0.89
CA ASP A 100 -10.21 1.58 0.93
C ASP A 100 -10.98 1.07 2.16
N THR A 101 -10.87 1.74 3.31
CA THR A 101 -11.74 1.44 4.47
C THR A 101 -13.21 1.69 4.13
N LEU A 102 -13.52 2.80 3.44
CA LEU A 102 -14.88 3.13 3.00
C LEU A 102 -15.43 2.10 2.01
N LEU A 103 -14.57 1.55 1.14
CA LEU A 103 -14.92 0.57 0.13
C LEU A 103 -14.87 -0.89 0.62
N HIS A 104 -14.42 -1.12 1.86
CA HIS A 104 -14.13 -2.45 2.39
C HIS A 104 -13.13 -3.23 1.52
N ASN A 105 -12.13 -2.53 1.00
CA ASN A 105 -11.08 -3.10 0.17
C ASN A 105 -9.86 -3.42 1.03
N ASP A 106 -9.86 -4.59 1.64
CA ASP A 106 -8.82 -4.98 2.59
C ASP A 106 -7.43 -5.09 1.93
N TRP A 107 -7.35 -5.60 0.70
CA TRP A 107 -6.07 -5.71 -0.02
C TRP A 107 -5.51 -4.32 -0.34
N GLY A 108 -6.32 -3.44 -0.93
CA GLY A 108 -5.91 -2.08 -1.28
C GLY A 108 -5.50 -1.27 -0.07
N GLY A 109 -6.33 -1.29 0.98
CA GLY A 109 -6.07 -0.54 2.21
C GLY A 109 -4.81 -1.04 2.91
N THR A 110 -4.55 -2.35 2.89
CA THR A 110 -3.29 -2.90 3.42
C THR A 110 -2.07 -2.44 2.61
N ALA A 111 -2.16 -2.45 1.27
CA ALA A 111 -1.06 -2.03 0.40
C ALA A 111 -0.73 -0.54 0.61
N HIS A 112 -1.76 0.30 0.69
CA HIS A 112 -1.62 1.74 0.96
C HIS A 112 -1.14 2.03 2.38
N LEU A 113 -1.60 1.28 3.39
CA LEU A 113 -1.13 1.41 4.76
C LEU A 113 0.37 1.08 4.85
N ARG A 114 0.78 -0.07 4.31
CA ARG A 114 2.19 -0.48 4.27
C ARG A 114 3.03 0.58 3.56
N ALA A 115 2.57 1.13 2.45
CA ALA A 115 3.23 2.24 1.75
C ALA A 115 3.34 3.51 2.62
N ALA A 116 2.28 3.89 3.34
CA ALA A 116 2.30 5.05 4.23
C ALA A 116 3.35 4.89 5.35
N LEU A 117 3.37 3.74 6.02
CA LEU A 117 4.28 3.44 7.14
C LEU A 117 5.74 3.41 6.69
N VAL A 118 6.03 2.79 5.55
CA VAL A 118 7.38 2.78 4.96
C VAL A 118 7.85 4.19 4.57
N ASN A 119 6.92 5.10 4.28
CA ASN A 119 7.21 6.51 4.04
C ASN A 119 7.25 7.36 5.33
N GLY A 120 7.12 6.76 6.51
CA GLY A 120 7.26 7.43 7.80
C GLY A 120 5.94 7.89 8.42
N ALA A 121 4.80 7.36 7.98
CA ALA A 121 3.54 7.62 8.67
C ALA A 121 3.58 7.10 10.11
N THR A 122 3.04 7.88 11.06
CA THR A 122 2.95 7.47 12.47
C THR A 122 1.61 6.79 12.77
N ILE A 123 1.55 6.11 13.91
CA ILE A 123 0.30 5.50 14.37
C ILE A 123 -0.79 6.56 14.68
N GLU A 124 -0.40 7.76 15.11
CA GLU A 124 -1.32 8.87 15.33
C GLU A 124 -1.98 9.31 14.02
N GLN A 125 -1.22 9.43 12.93
CA GLN A 125 -1.76 9.78 11.61
C GLN A 125 -2.73 8.71 11.09
N VAL A 126 -2.41 7.42 11.30
CA VAL A 126 -3.32 6.31 10.95
C VAL A 126 -4.60 6.36 11.78
N ARG A 127 -4.53 6.69 13.08
CA ARG A 127 -5.72 6.84 13.92
C ARG A 127 -6.58 8.03 13.52
N GLU A 128 -5.95 9.15 13.15
CA GLU A 128 -6.68 10.35 12.69
C GLU A 128 -7.43 10.09 11.39
N ILE A 129 -6.81 9.42 10.41
CA ILE A 129 -7.47 9.14 9.13
C ILE A 129 -8.65 8.16 9.29
N GLU A 130 -8.51 7.15 10.14
CA GLU A 130 -9.60 6.24 10.49
C GLU A 130 -10.70 6.93 11.33
N GLY A 131 -10.32 7.91 12.15
CA GLY A 131 -11.27 8.79 12.83
C GLY A 131 -12.16 9.54 11.86
N LEU A 132 -11.60 10.05 10.75
CA LEU A 132 -12.38 10.68 9.68
C LEU A 132 -13.32 9.69 9.00
N VAL A 133 -12.88 8.46 8.75
CA VAL A 133 -13.77 7.40 8.21
C VAL A 133 -14.96 7.15 9.15
N ILE A 134 -14.73 7.10 10.46
CA ILE A 134 -15.82 6.97 11.45
C ILE A 134 -16.79 8.15 11.37
N MET A 135 -16.29 9.37 11.21
CA MET A 135 -17.13 10.56 11.11
C MET A 135 -18.02 10.55 9.85
N GLU A 136 -17.46 10.15 8.71
CA GLU A 136 -18.14 10.27 7.41
C GLU A 136 -18.98 9.04 7.03
N ALA A 137 -18.56 7.84 7.44
CA ALA A 137 -19.23 6.58 7.09
C ALA A 137 -19.66 5.72 8.30
N GLY A 138 -19.42 6.23 9.51
CA GLY A 138 -19.83 5.59 10.74
C GLY A 138 -18.93 4.45 11.20
N MET A 139 -19.22 3.96 12.41
CA MET A 139 -18.47 2.88 13.07
C MET A 139 -18.45 1.56 12.28
N VAL A 140 -19.39 1.36 11.34
CA VAL A 140 -19.48 0.13 10.54
C VAL A 140 -18.26 0.00 9.62
N ALA A 141 -17.89 1.05 8.89
CA ALA A 141 -16.73 1.01 7.99
C ALA A 141 -15.43 0.75 8.74
N TYR A 142 -15.23 1.45 9.86
CA TYR A 142 -14.11 1.20 10.76
C TYR A 142 -14.08 -0.24 11.29
N LYS A 143 -15.22 -0.77 11.73
CA LYS A 143 -15.30 -2.15 12.22
C LYS A 143 -14.93 -3.18 11.14
N MET A 144 -15.34 -2.95 9.90
CA MET A 144 -15.16 -3.91 8.80
C MET A 144 -13.70 -4.00 8.37
N SER A 145 -13.00 -2.88 8.19
CA SER A 145 -11.59 -2.89 7.74
C SER A 145 -10.67 -2.03 8.60
N GLY A 146 -11.10 -0.85 9.04
CA GLY A 146 -10.25 0.12 9.75
C GLY A 146 -9.61 -0.40 11.05
N VAL A 147 -10.32 -1.24 11.82
CA VAL A 147 -9.78 -1.90 13.03
C VAL A 147 -8.56 -2.76 12.70
N ALA A 148 -8.58 -3.47 11.58
CA ALA A 148 -7.45 -4.28 11.15
C ALA A 148 -6.27 -3.39 10.77
N PHE A 149 -6.52 -2.31 10.03
CA PHE A 149 -5.48 -1.37 9.62
C PHE A 149 -4.77 -0.70 10.80
N VAL A 150 -5.50 -0.23 11.82
CA VAL A 150 -4.88 0.35 13.03
C VAL A 150 -4.03 -0.68 13.78
N LYS A 151 -4.50 -1.93 13.88
CA LYS A 151 -3.76 -3.00 14.55
C LYS A 151 -2.48 -3.37 13.80
N SER A 152 -2.56 -3.58 12.50
CA SER A 152 -1.41 -3.92 11.68
C SER A 152 -0.41 -2.77 11.65
N ALA A 153 -0.85 -1.51 11.61
CA ALA A 153 0.03 -0.36 11.70
C ALA A 153 0.83 -0.33 13.02
N ALA A 154 0.16 -0.58 14.14
CA ALA A 154 0.82 -0.61 15.45
C ALA A 154 1.87 -1.73 15.53
N ALA A 155 1.51 -2.95 15.09
CA ALA A 155 2.43 -4.09 15.08
C ALA A 155 3.63 -3.87 14.15
N TYR A 156 3.40 -3.29 12.98
CA TYR A 156 4.46 -3.01 12.01
C TYR A 156 5.45 -1.96 12.55
N LEU A 157 4.95 -0.85 13.12
CA LEU A 157 5.79 0.23 13.65
C LEU A 157 6.59 -0.17 14.89
N GLU A 158 6.15 -1.18 15.65
CA GLU A 158 6.93 -1.74 16.77
C GLU A 158 8.19 -2.46 16.28
N GLN A 159 8.10 -3.14 15.14
CA GLN A 159 9.18 -3.96 14.58
C GLN A 159 10.04 -3.20 13.57
N LEU A 160 9.47 -2.25 12.83
CA LEU A 160 10.15 -1.52 11.75
C LEU A 160 11.48 -0.86 12.15
N PRO A 161 11.62 -0.23 13.33
CA PRO A 161 12.90 0.34 13.78
C PRO A 161 13.98 -0.69 14.11
N LEU A 162 13.62 -1.97 14.24
CA LEU A 162 14.55 -3.07 14.54
C LEU A 162 15.19 -3.68 13.27
N ILE A 163 14.77 -3.21 12.09
CA ILE A 163 15.25 -3.69 10.80
C ILE A 163 16.41 -2.79 10.33
N GLU A 164 17.65 -3.24 10.55
CA GLU A 164 18.90 -2.60 10.08
C GLU A 164 19.22 -2.95 8.64
#